data_AF-A0A971VL23-F1
#
_entry.id   AF-A0A971VL23-F1
#
_cell.length_a   1.000
_cell.length_b   1.000
_cell.length_c   1.000
_cell.angle_alpha   90.00
_cell.angle_beta   90.00
_cell.angle_gamma   90.00
#
_symmetry.space_group_name_H-M   'P 1'
#
loop_
_entity.id
_entity.type
_entity.pdbx_description
1 polymer ?
#
loop_
_entity_poly.entity_id
_entity_poly.type
_entity_poly.pdbx_seq_one_letter_code
_entity_poly.pdbx_strand_id
1 'polypeptide(L)'
;REVKEVRFEYLDTPIKVYNFEVEDWHTYFVSEQDVFVHNSCKGKGTRSTVGKLTGSLDGLTSAERKVVNDLLSQGKNVEIIPRSNVQGVSTPDFIINGVKTEFKTLNGTSLNTPVTRITDAFKQSADAVIIDARNVGITAEQANQILNRAAGTYQNKVLPGQVEIWTVDGIIRR
;
A
#
# COMPACT_ATOMS: atom_id res chain seq x y z
N ARG A 1 -28.42 7.23 -38.40
CA ARG A 1 -29.56 6.35 -38.06
C ARG A 1 -30.63 7.28 -37.52
N GLU A 2 -31.75 7.45 -38.23
CA GLU A 2 -32.83 8.32 -37.80
C GLU A 2 -33.77 7.59 -36.83
N VAL A 3 -34.28 8.31 -35.84
CA VAL A 3 -35.31 7.84 -34.91
C VAL A 3 -36.64 7.82 -35.65
N LYS A 4 -37.30 6.66 -35.66
CA LYS A 4 -38.54 6.46 -36.43
C LYS A 4 -39.82 6.73 -35.62
N GLU A 5 -39.77 6.61 -34.30
CA GLU A 5 -40.94 6.81 -33.42
C GLU A 5 -40.50 7.12 -31.99
N VAL A 6 -41.29 7.94 -31.29
CA VAL A 6 -41.15 8.23 -29.85
C VAL A 6 -42.51 7.99 -29.20
N ARG A 7 -42.53 7.34 -28.04
CA ARG A 7 -43.74 7.13 -27.22
C ARG A 7 -43.55 7.74 -25.85
N PHE A 8 -44.63 8.27 -25.30
CA PHE A 8 -44.68 8.86 -23.97
C PHE A 8 -45.66 8.07 -23.11
N GLU A 9 -45.22 7.68 -21.93
CA GLU A 9 -46.07 7.04 -20.92
C GLU A 9 -46.23 8.00 -19.75
N TYR A 10 -47.47 8.15 -19.29
CA TYR A 10 -47.82 9.01 -18.17
C TYR A 10 -48.13 8.15 -16.96
N LEU A 11 -47.60 8.55 -15.80
CA LEU A 11 -47.80 7.86 -14.53
C LEU A 11 -48.74 8.68 -13.66
N ASP A 12 -49.80 8.05 -13.15
CA ASP A 12 -50.78 8.69 -12.28
C ASP A 12 -50.22 9.02 -10.88
N THR A 13 -49.09 8.42 -10.50
CA THR A 13 -48.43 8.66 -9.21
C THR A 13 -46.97 9.07 -9.41
N PRO A 14 -46.48 10.07 -8.63
CA PRO A 14 -45.10 10.52 -8.74
C PRO A 14 -44.13 9.46 -8.21
N ILE A 15 -43.18 9.06 -9.05
CA ILE A 15 -42.12 8.12 -8.69
C ILE A 15 -40.87 8.90 -8.29
N LYS A 16 -40.27 8.54 -7.15
CA LYS A 16 -39.00 9.11 -6.70
C LYS A 16 -37.86 8.45 -7.48
N VAL A 17 -37.22 9.20 -8.36
CA VAL A 17 -36.04 8.77 -9.12
C VAL A 17 -34.78 9.41 -8.53
N TYR A 18 -33.68 8.66 -8.53
CA TYR A 18 -32.36 9.13 -8.13
C TYR A 18 -31.46 9.08 -9.36
N ASN A 19 -31.15 10.24 -9.93
CA ASN A 19 -30.19 10.35 -11.02
C ASN A 19 -28.83 10.73 -10.43
N PHE A 20 -27.77 10.06 -10.87
CA PHE A 20 -26.39 10.50 -10.61
C PHE A 20 -25.80 10.99 -11.93
N GLU A 21 -25.14 12.14 -11.90
CA GLU A 21 -24.43 12.69 -13.04
C GLU A 21 -23.00 12.15 -13.05
N VAL A 22 -22.54 11.72 -14.21
CA VAL A 22 -21.14 11.35 -14.43
C VAL A 22 -20.64 12.19 -15.59
N GLU A 23 -19.53 12.90 -15.38
CA GLU A 23 -18.95 13.74 -16.43
C GLU A 23 -18.50 12.86 -17.63
N ASP A 24 -18.82 13.32 -18.84
CA ASP A 24 -18.38 12.83 -20.15
C ASP A 24 -18.94 11.52 -20.76
N TRP A 25 -19.92 10.81 -20.15
CA TRP A 25 -20.51 9.60 -20.79
C TRP A 25 -22.04 9.46 -20.60
N HIS A 26 -22.78 9.28 -21.70
CA HIS A 26 -24.26 9.28 -21.75
C HIS A 26 -24.88 7.99 -22.34
N THR A 27 -24.55 6.80 -21.84
CA THR A 27 -25.32 5.59 -22.23
C THR A 27 -25.41 4.61 -21.08
N TYR A 28 -26.62 4.44 -20.52
CA TYR A 28 -26.88 3.50 -19.43
C TYR A 28 -28.05 2.57 -19.79
N PHE A 29 -27.90 1.28 -19.48
CA PHE A 29 -28.94 0.26 -19.53
C PHE A 29 -29.15 -0.26 -18.11
N VAL A 30 -30.39 -0.21 -17.61
CA VAL A 30 -30.77 -0.68 -16.28
C VAL A 30 -31.79 -1.81 -16.45
N SER A 31 -31.44 -3.03 -16.04
CA SER A 31 -32.34 -4.19 -16.05
C SER A 31 -33.11 -4.32 -14.74
N GLU A 32 -34.25 -5.04 -14.75
CA GLU A 32 -35.07 -5.36 -13.56
C GLU A 32 -34.36 -6.22 -12.49
N GLN A 33 -33.18 -6.74 -12.81
CA GLN A 33 -32.32 -7.45 -11.87
C GLN A 33 -31.43 -6.42 -11.18
N ASP A 34 -31.34 -6.45 -9.85
CA ASP A 34 -30.40 -5.67 -9.04
C ASP A 34 -28.94 -6.07 -9.36
N VAL A 35 -28.48 -5.72 -10.56
CA VAL A 35 -27.15 -6.04 -11.04
C VAL A 35 -26.24 -4.89 -10.65
N PHE A 36 -25.43 -5.12 -9.62
CA PHE A 36 -24.30 -4.25 -9.34
C PHE A 36 -23.25 -4.46 -10.43
N VAL A 37 -23.23 -3.56 -11.42
CA VAL A 37 -22.27 -3.62 -12.53
C VAL A 37 -20.96 -3.01 -12.05
N HIS A 38 -20.08 -3.82 -11.46
CA HIS A 38 -18.68 -3.44 -11.38
C HIS A 38 -18.15 -3.57 -12.80
N ASN A 39 -17.67 -2.47 -13.39
CA ASN A 39 -16.71 -2.61 -14.47
C ASN A 39 -15.48 -3.25 -13.83
N SER A 40 -15.44 -4.59 -13.81
CA SER A 40 -14.25 -5.32 -13.40
C SER A 40 -13.20 -4.83 -14.36
N CYS A 41 -12.33 -3.96 -13.85
CA CYS A 41 -11.13 -3.57 -14.56
C CYS A 41 -10.24 -4.83 -14.53
N LYS A 42 -10.59 -5.82 -15.35
CA LYS A 42 -9.61 -6.67 -15.99
C LYS A 42 -8.83 -5.71 -16.87
N GLY A 43 -7.91 -4.99 -16.24
CA GLY A 43 -6.94 -4.17 -16.93
C GLY A 43 -6.44 -5.03 -18.07
N LYS A 44 -6.71 -4.56 -19.30
CA LYS A 44 -6.17 -5.17 -20.51
C LYS A 44 -4.73 -5.52 -20.22
N GLY A 45 -4.32 -6.74 -20.55
CA GLY A 45 -3.01 -7.31 -20.24
C GLY A 45 -1.84 -6.43 -20.66
N THR A 46 -1.59 -5.36 -19.91
CA THR A 46 -0.26 -5.01 -19.52
C THR A 46 0.22 -6.23 -18.77
N ARG A 47 1.36 -6.76 -19.18
CA ARG A 47 2.08 -7.76 -18.41
C ARG A 47 2.25 -7.10 -17.03
N SER A 48 1.32 -7.35 -16.10
CA SER A 48 1.45 -6.90 -14.73
C SER A 48 2.63 -7.72 -14.26
N THR A 49 3.82 -7.14 -14.36
CA THR A 49 5.07 -7.80 -14.01
C THR A 49 5.01 -7.91 -12.50
N VAL A 50 4.30 -8.92 -12.00
CA VAL A 50 4.40 -9.36 -10.62
C VAL A 50 5.88 -9.51 -10.36
N GLY A 51 6.34 -8.90 -9.28
CA GLY A 51 7.74 -8.91 -8.92
C GLY A 51 8.27 -10.33 -8.80
N LYS A 52 9.57 -10.50 -8.98
CA LYS A 52 10.25 -11.77 -8.74
C LYS A 52 10.54 -11.93 -7.25
N LEU A 53 10.11 -13.04 -6.66
CA LEU A 53 10.54 -13.46 -5.32
C LEU A 53 11.75 -14.40 -5.42
N THR A 54 12.76 -14.17 -4.60
CA THR A 54 13.91 -15.06 -4.38
C THR A 54 14.15 -15.30 -2.89
N GLY A 55 14.68 -16.46 -2.52
CA GLY A 55 14.87 -16.86 -1.11
C GLY A 55 13.73 -17.76 -0.58
N SER A 56 13.85 -18.18 0.69
CA SER A 56 12.87 -19.07 1.32
C SER A 56 11.76 -18.29 2.03
N LEU A 57 10.51 -18.71 1.83
CA LEU A 57 9.35 -18.22 2.61
C LEU A 57 9.26 -18.85 4.00
N ASP A 58 10.04 -19.91 4.24
CA ASP A 58 10.07 -20.60 5.53
C ASP A 58 10.74 -19.70 6.58
N GLY A 59 10.12 -19.59 7.75
CA GLY A 59 10.58 -18.72 8.83
C GLY A 59 10.07 -17.28 8.77
N LEU A 60 9.37 -16.87 7.72
CA LEU A 60 8.63 -15.61 7.70
C LEU A 60 7.37 -15.70 8.58
N THR A 61 7.15 -14.65 9.34
CA THR A 61 5.89 -14.36 10.03
C THR A 61 4.78 -14.02 9.03
N SER A 62 3.53 -14.10 9.47
CA SER A 62 2.37 -13.71 8.64
C SER A 62 2.42 -12.25 8.19
N ALA A 63 2.97 -11.36 9.02
CA ALA A 63 3.11 -9.94 8.70
C ALA A 63 4.17 -9.72 7.60
N GLU A 64 5.33 -10.35 7.72
CA GLU A 64 6.37 -10.31 6.67
C GLU A 64 5.84 -10.87 5.36
N ARG A 65 5.14 -12.02 5.38
CA ARG A 65 4.55 -12.62 4.18
C ARG A 65 3.54 -11.70 3.51
N LYS A 66 2.71 -11.01 4.29
CA LYS A 66 1.74 -10.03 3.76
C LYS A 66 2.46 -8.90 3.02
N VAL A 67 3.50 -8.33 3.62
CA VAL A 67 4.24 -7.23 3.00
C VAL A 67 5.01 -7.69 1.77
N VAL A 68 5.60 -8.89 1.78
CA VAL A 68 6.20 -9.49 0.57
C VAL A 68 5.18 -9.59 -0.56
N ASN A 69 3.99 -10.12 -0.30
CA ASN A 69 2.93 -10.20 -1.32
C ASN A 69 2.51 -8.82 -1.85
N ASP A 70 2.35 -7.83 -0.95
CA ASP A 70 2.03 -6.46 -1.32
C ASP A 70 3.11 -5.86 -2.24
N LEU A 71 4.40 -6.07 -1.91
CA LEU A 71 5.54 -5.59 -2.72
C LEU A 71 5.59 -6.26 -4.10
N LEU A 72 5.39 -7.58 -4.16
CA LEU A 72 5.36 -8.34 -5.43
C LEU A 72 4.18 -7.90 -6.30
N SER A 73 3.02 -7.61 -5.70
CA SER A 73 1.85 -7.10 -6.42
C SER A 73 2.08 -5.72 -7.03
N GLN A 74 2.94 -4.90 -6.41
CA GLN A 74 3.43 -3.62 -6.93
C GLN A 74 4.53 -3.78 -7.99
N GLY A 75 4.89 -5.01 -8.33
CA GLY A 75 5.93 -5.33 -9.33
C GLY A 75 7.36 -5.18 -8.83
N LYS A 76 7.59 -5.11 -7.51
CA LYS A 76 8.93 -5.03 -6.93
C LYS A 76 9.55 -6.42 -6.82
N ASN A 77 10.80 -6.56 -7.23
CA ASN A 77 11.58 -7.77 -6.98
C ASN A 77 11.98 -7.81 -5.51
N VAL A 78 11.75 -8.93 -4.84
CA VAL A 78 12.01 -9.12 -3.41
C VAL A 78 12.89 -10.36 -3.23
N GLU A 79 14.03 -10.17 -2.58
CA GLU A 79 14.87 -11.27 -2.09
C GLU A 79 14.76 -11.34 -0.57
N ILE A 80 14.45 -12.52 -0.03
CA ILE A 80 14.40 -12.75 1.41
C ILE A 80 15.80 -13.07 1.90
N ILE A 81 16.29 -12.28 2.87
CA ILE A 81 17.59 -12.52 3.50
C ILE A 81 17.36 -13.47 4.70
N PRO A 82 18.03 -14.63 4.75
CA PRO A 82 17.98 -15.49 5.91
C PRO A 82 18.54 -14.78 7.15
N ARG A 83 17.87 -14.97 8.29
CA ARG A 83 18.37 -14.46 9.58
C ARG A 83 19.76 -15.06 9.86
N SER A 84 20.69 -14.20 10.28
CA SER A 84 22.01 -14.67 10.70
C SER A 84 21.91 -15.50 11.98
N ASN A 85 22.63 -16.63 12.02
CA ASN A 85 22.81 -17.42 13.24
C ASN A 85 23.97 -16.90 14.12
N VAL A 86 24.65 -15.82 13.70
CA VAL A 86 25.76 -15.22 14.43
C VAL A 86 25.22 -14.20 15.43
N GLN A 87 25.56 -14.38 16.70
CA GLN A 87 25.16 -13.47 17.77
C GLN A 87 25.67 -12.04 17.51
N GLY A 88 24.77 -11.06 17.58
CA GLY A 88 25.11 -9.64 17.43
C GLY A 88 25.23 -9.15 15.98
N VAL A 89 25.08 -10.04 14.99
CA VAL A 89 25.04 -9.64 13.58
C VAL A 89 23.57 -9.44 13.18
N SER A 90 23.18 -8.18 13.01
CA SER A 90 21.88 -7.85 12.43
C SER A 90 21.94 -7.97 10.91
N THR A 91 20.92 -8.58 10.33
CA THR A 91 20.74 -8.71 8.89
C THR A 91 19.41 -8.07 8.52
N PRO A 92 19.38 -7.19 7.50
CA PRO A 92 18.13 -6.69 6.95
C PRO A 92 17.21 -7.84 6.54
N ASP A 93 15.90 -7.63 6.60
CA ASP A 93 14.92 -8.68 6.29
C ASP A 93 14.87 -9.00 4.78
N PHE A 94 14.99 -7.98 3.92
CA PHE A 94 14.78 -8.10 2.48
C PHE A 94 15.81 -7.34 1.64
N ILE A 95 15.97 -7.74 0.38
CA ILE A 95 16.50 -6.88 -0.68
C ILE A 95 15.37 -6.57 -1.66
N ILE A 96 14.98 -5.31 -1.77
CA ILE A 96 13.89 -4.87 -2.64
C ILE A 96 14.48 -4.10 -3.80
N ASN A 97 14.35 -4.63 -5.02
CA ASN A 97 14.96 -4.06 -6.23
C ASN A 97 16.47 -3.76 -6.08
N GLY A 98 17.20 -4.58 -5.30
CA GLY A 98 18.63 -4.39 -5.02
C GLY A 98 18.96 -3.57 -3.78
N VAL A 99 17.96 -3.01 -3.06
CA VAL A 99 18.17 -2.20 -1.85
C VAL A 99 17.92 -3.00 -0.58
N LYS A 100 18.88 -3.03 0.35
CA LYS A 100 18.74 -3.72 1.64
C LYS A 100 17.72 -3.00 2.52
N THR A 101 16.62 -3.68 2.82
CA THR A 101 15.46 -3.08 3.47
C THR A 101 15.12 -3.82 4.75
N GLU A 102 15.05 -3.06 5.85
CA GLU A 102 14.55 -3.52 7.14
C GLU A 102 13.03 -3.41 7.19
N PHE A 103 12.36 -4.40 7.79
CA PHE A 103 10.92 -4.40 7.99
C PHE A 103 10.55 -4.40 9.48
N LYS A 104 9.56 -3.58 9.85
CA LYS A 104 8.99 -3.58 11.20
C LYS A 104 7.48 -3.40 11.17
N THR A 105 6.78 -4.20 11.96
CA THR A 105 5.34 -4.02 12.23
C THR A 105 5.13 -3.28 13.54
N LEU A 106 4.29 -2.25 13.58
CA LEU A 106 3.90 -1.60 14.82
C LEU A 106 2.83 -2.40 15.56
N ASN A 107 2.89 -2.40 16.89
CA ASN A 107 1.91 -3.09 17.74
C ASN A 107 1.14 -2.12 18.66
N GLY A 108 1.40 -0.82 18.53
CA GLY A 108 0.68 0.23 19.25
C GLY A 108 0.82 1.58 18.55
N THR A 109 0.12 2.58 19.08
CA THR A 109 -0.02 3.92 18.49
C THR A 109 1.07 4.91 18.92
N SER A 110 2.06 4.46 19.69
CA SER A 110 3.19 5.31 20.12
C SER A 110 3.97 5.83 18.92
N LEU A 111 4.13 7.15 18.82
CA LEU A 111 4.94 7.79 17.77
C LEU A 111 6.45 7.70 18.05
N ASN A 112 6.86 7.40 19.28
CA ASN A 112 8.27 7.32 19.64
C ASN A 112 8.90 6.00 19.19
N THR A 113 8.15 4.90 19.33
CA THR A 113 8.59 3.55 18.95
C THR A 113 9.05 3.44 17.49
N PRO A 114 8.29 3.90 16.48
CA PRO A 114 8.77 3.87 15.09
C PRO A 114 10.00 4.76 14.88
N VAL A 115 10.11 5.92 15.53
CA VAL A 115 11.31 6.78 15.45
C VAL A 115 12.57 6.02 15.88
N THR A 116 12.51 5.36 17.04
CA THR A 116 13.63 4.54 17.54
C THR A 116 13.96 3.40 16.59
N ARG A 117 12.94 2.67 16.11
CA ARG A 117 13.12 1.54 15.18
C ARG A 117 13.78 1.96 13.86
N ILE A 118 13.35 3.08 13.27
CA ILE A 118 13.95 3.64 12.06
C ILE A 118 15.42 3.96 12.32
N THR A 119 15.69 4.67 13.42
CA THR A 119 17.04 5.11 13.77
C THR A 119 17.98 3.93 14.00
N ASP A 120 17.52 2.88 14.69
CA ASP A 120 18.32 1.70 14.99
C ASP A 120 18.55 0.82 13.76
N ALA A 121 17.58 0.73 12.84
CA ALA A 121 17.74 0.02 11.56
C ALA A 121 18.88 0.62 10.72
N PHE A 122 18.95 1.95 10.62
CA PHE A 122 20.03 2.62 9.90
C PHE A 122 21.40 2.46 10.58
N LYS A 123 21.46 2.43 11.91
CA LYS A 123 22.72 2.10 12.63
C LYS A 123 23.20 0.68 12.32
N GLN A 124 22.27 -0.22 12.03
CA GLN A 124 22.53 -1.62 11.68
C GLN A 124 22.76 -1.84 10.18
N SER A 125 23.02 -0.76 9.42
CA SER A 125 23.39 -0.78 8.00
C SER A 125 22.25 -1.19 7.04
N ALA A 126 20.98 -0.95 7.40
CA ALA A 126 19.91 -0.97 6.42
C ALA A 126 19.99 0.25 5.49
N ASP A 127 19.73 0.08 4.20
CA ASP A 127 19.69 1.18 3.22
C ASP A 127 18.27 1.78 3.11
N ALA A 128 17.26 1.00 3.50
CA ALA A 128 15.87 1.42 3.58
C ALA A 128 15.12 0.78 4.76
N VAL A 129 14.02 1.39 5.18
CA VAL A 129 13.17 0.89 6.27
C VAL A 129 11.70 0.96 5.86
N ILE A 130 10.95 -0.13 6.03
CA ILE A 130 9.49 -0.17 5.89
C ILE A 130 8.88 -0.41 7.27
N ILE A 131 7.99 0.50 7.68
CA ILE A 131 7.18 0.38 8.89
C ILE A 131 5.73 0.08 8.48
N ASP A 132 5.22 -1.12 8.78
CA ASP A 132 3.79 -1.42 8.65
C ASP A 132 3.05 -0.96 9.91
N ALA A 133 2.25 0.09 9.76
CA ALA A 133 1.43 0.68 10.81
C ALA A 133 -0.08 0.54 10.51
N ARG A 134 -0.45 -0.20 9.46
CA ARG A 134 -1.85 -0.37 9.02
C ARG A 134 -2.73 -1.05 10.07
N ASN A 135 -2.13 -1.86 10.93
CA ASN A 135 -2.83 -2.58 11.99
C ASN A 135 -3.10 -1.76 13.26
N VAL A 136 -2.48 -0.58 13.41
CA VAL A 136 -2.55 0.23 14.64
C VAL A 136 -3.22 1.59 14.44
N GLY A 137 -3.66 1.92 13.22
CA GLY A 137 -4.40 3.15 12.94
C GLY A 137 -3.57 4.44 13.01
N ILE A 138 -2.27 4.37 12.72
CA ILE A 138 -1.44 5.58 12.53
C ILE A 138 -1.93 6.33 11.29
N THR A 139 -2.20 7.63 11.41
CA THR A 139 -2.63 8.46 10.27
C THR A 139 -1.46 8.93 9.41
N ALA A 140 -1.75 9.45 8.22
CA ALA A 140 -0.75 10.07 7.36
C ALA A 140 0.00 11.24 8.05
N GLU A 141 -0.69 12.07 8.85
CA GLU A 141 -0.08 13.18 9.59
C GLU A 141 0.86 12.67 10.67
N GLN A 142 0.44 11.65 11.42
CA GLN A 142 1.27 11.01 12.43
C GLN A 142 2.50 10.35 11.82
N ALA A 143 2.36 9.68 10.66
CA ALA A 143 3.49 9.14 9.91
C ALA A 143 4.47 10.25 9.48
N ASN A 144 3.99 11.38 8.98
CA ASN A 144 4.83 12.54 8.68
C ASN A 144 5.54 13.10 9.93
N GLN A 145 4.86 13.16 11.07
CA GLN A 145 5.48 13.55 12.34
C GLN A 145 6.59 12.58 12.75
N ILE A 146 6.36 11.27 12.62
CA ILE A 146 7.37 10.23 12.89
C ILE A 146 8.59 10.46 11.99
N LEU A 147 8.40 10.66 10.68
CA LEU A 147 9.49 10.87 9.72
C LEU A 147 10.26 12.17 10.00
N ASN A 148 9.58 13.25 10.40
CA ASN A 148 10.21 14.51 10.82
C ASN A 148 11.05 14.34 12.08
N ARG A 149 10.54 13.59 13.07
CA ARG A 149 11.24 13.33 14.31
C ARG A 149 12.43 12.41 14.11
N ALA A 150 12.29 11.37 13.29
CA ALA A 150 13.38 10.47 12.92
C ALA A 150 14.48 11.22 12.18
N ALA A 151 14.15 12.04 11.18
CA ALA A 151 15.12 12.86 10.47
C ALA A 151 15.84 13.83 11.44
N GLY A 152 15.10 14.44 12.38
CA GLY A 152 15.64 15.35 13.37
C GLY A 152 16.63 14.75 14.38
N THR A 153 16.80 13.42 14.44
CA THR A 153 17.85 12.79 15.26
C THR A 153 19.24 12.85 14.61
N TYR A 154 19.31 13.13 13.32
CA TYR A 154 20.55 13.24 12.56
C TYR A 154 21.03 14.70 12.49
N GLN A 155 22.36 14.90 12.47
CA GLN A 155 22.97 16.24 12.51
C GLN A 155 22.52 17.15 11.34
N ASN A 156 22.40 16.59 10.14
CA ASN A 156 21.94 17.29 8.95
C ASN A 156 20.39 17.31 8.82
N LYS A 157 19.66 16.72 9.77
CA LYS A 157 18.20 16.56 9.74
C LYS A 157 17.69 15.79 8.51
N VAL A 158 18.50 14.89 7.95
CA VAL A 158 18.17 14.06 6.79
C VAL A 158 18.35 12.59 7.17
N LEU A 159 17.41 11.75 6.74
CA LEU A 159 17.50 10.31 6.95
C LEU A 159 18.62 9.72 6.07
N PRO A 160 19.43 8.77 6.58
CA PRO A 160 20.52 8.16 5.81
C PRO A 160 20.06 7.37 4.58
N GLY A 161 18.81 6.95 4.54
CA GLY A 161 18.23 6.14 3.48
C GLY A 161 16.71 6.28 3.43
N GLN A 162 16.08 5.50 2.54
CA GLN A 162 14.64 5.61 2.28
C GLN A 162 13.82 5.06 3.46
N VAL A 163 12.78 5.76 3.87
CA VAL A 163 11.82 5.26 4.85
C VAL A 163 10.41 5.30 4.29
N GLU A 164 9.69 4.19 4.38
CA GLU A 164 8.26 4.11 4.09
C GLU A 164 7.47 3.77 5.36
N ILE A 165 6.41 4.52 5.65
CA ILE A 165 5.44 4.18 6.68
C ILE A 165 4.12 3.89 5.99
N TRP A 166 3.67 2.64 6.11
CA TRP A 166 2.45 2.16 5.49
C TRP A 166 1.30 2.34 6.48
N THR A 167 0.36 3.20 6.14
CA THR A 167 -0.86 3.47 6.91
C THR A 167 -2.10 3.02 6.15
N VAL A 168 -3.26 3.05 6.80
CA VAL A 168 -4.54 2.77 6.13
C VAL A 168 -4.90 3.85 5.09
N ASP A 169 -4.37 5.06 5.26
CA ASP A 169 -4.59 6.20 4.37
C ASP A 169 -3.64 6.23 3.16
N GLY A 170 -2.58 5.41 3.19
CA GLY A 170 -1.60 5.32 2.12
C GLY A 170 -0.17 5.08 2.62
N ILE A 171 0.79 5.16 1.70
CA ILE A 171 2.21 4.99 2.02
C ILE A 171 2.88 6.36 2.04
N ILE A 172 3.37 6.75 3.21
CA ILE A 172 4.13 8.00 3.40
C ILE A 172 5.62 7.66 3.29
N ARG A 173 6.35 8.42 2.49
CA ARG A 173 7.75 8.15 2.15
C ARG A 173 8.64 9.35 2.41
N ARG A 174 9.90 9.09 2.78
CA ARG A 174 10.95 10.10 2.85
C ARG A 174 12.30 9.53 2.50
#